data_AF-A0A961QWM0-F1
#
_entry.id   AF-A0A961QWM0-F1
#
_cell.length_a   1.000
_cell.length_b   1.000
_cell.length_c   1.000
_cell.angle_alpha   90.00
_cell.angle_beta   90.00
_cell.angle_gamma   90.00
#
_symmetry.space_group_name_H-M   'P 1'
#
loop_
_entity.id
_entity.type
_entity.pdbx_description
1 polymer ?
#
loop_
_entity_poly.entity_id
_entity_poly.type
_entity_poly.pdbx_seq_one_letter_code
_entity_poly.pdbx_strand_id
1 'polypeptide(L)' 'MTPSDLAQSAAFAAGFTLFEAGYFWEAHEVWEAVWLRLPPASRERHLMQGLIQLANVGLKRRMGRVAAASRILTRADS' A
#
# COMPACT_ATOMS: atom_id res chain seq x y z
N MET A 1 9.31 -11.56 10.44
CA MET A 1 9.75 -10.28 9.84
C MET A 1 9.45 -9.20 10.86
N THR A 2 10.49 -8.54 11.36
CA THR A 2 10.38 -7.40 12.28
C THR A 2 10.10 -6.12 11.47
N PRO A 3 9.70 -5.00 12.11
CA PRO A 3 9.61 -3.70 11.44
C PRO A 3 10.90 -3.28 10.74
N SER A 4 12.06 -3.62 11.31
CA SER A 4 13.36 -3.33 10.73
C SER A 4 13.61 -4.14 9.45
N ASP A 5 13.18 -5.39 9.42
CA ASP A 5 13.30 -6.25 8.23
C ASP A 5 12.40 -5.74 7.09
N LEU A 6 11.22 -5.21 7.41
CA LEU A 6 10.32 -4.60 6.44
C LEU A 6 10.95 -3.33 5.83
N ALA A 7 11.49 -2.45 6.68
CA ALA A 7 12.13 -1.21 6.24
C ALA A 7 13.36 -1.44 5.36
N GLN A 8 14.07 -2.57 5.55
CA GLN A 8 15.22 -2.97 4.74
C GLN A 8 14.81 -3.71 3.45
N SER A 9 13.53 -4.04 3.27
CA SER A 9 13.05 -4.70 2.05
C SER A 9 13.15 -3.75 0.86
N ALA A 10 13.89 -4.17 -0.17
CA ALA A 10 13.97 -3.43 -1.43
C ALA A 10 12.58 -3.22 -2.07
N ALA A 11 11.67 -4.19 -1.93
CA ALA A 11 10.30 -4.07 -2.42
C ALA A 11 9.49 -3.01 -1.63
N PHE A 12 9.67 -2.93 -0.31
CA PHE A 12 9.04 -1.90 0.51
C PHE A 12 9.48 -0.50 0.05
N ALA A 13 10.78 -0.28 -0.10
CA ALA A 13 11.34 0.99 -0.57
C ALA A 13 10.95 1.32 -2.02
N ALA A 14 11.03 0.34 -2.93
CA ALA A 14 10.68 0.53 -4.34
C ALA A 14 9.21 0.94 -4.53
N GLY A 15 8.30 0.40 -3.71
CA GLY A 15 6.89 0.81 -3.76
C GLY A 15 6.69 2.29 -3.42
N PHE A 16 7.47 2.88 -2.52
CA PHE A 16 7.42 4.34 -2.27
C PHE A 16 7.91 5.14 -3.47
N THR A 17 9.02 4.75 -4.09
CA THR A 17 9.52 5.40 -5.31
C THR A 17 8.48 5.39 -6.43
N LEU A 18 7.80 4.25 -6.64
CA LEU A 18 6.72 4.12 -7.61
C LEU A 18 5.51 4.98 -7.24
N PHE A 19 5.12 4.97 -5.96
CA PHE A 19 3.99 5.74 -5.47
C PHE A 19 4.21 7.24 -5.63
N GLU A 20 5.39 7.75 -5.31
CA GLU A 20 5.75 9.18 -5.45
C GLU A 20 5.80 9.62 -6.92
N ALA A 21 6.27 8.75 -7.81
CA ALA A 21 6.18 8.96 -9.27
C ALA A 21 4.74 8.78 -9.81
N GLY A 22 3.81 8.32 -8.94
CA GLY A 22 2.40 8.13 -9.22
C GLY A 22 2.09 6.94 -10.13
N TYR A 23 2.99 5.96 -10.18
CA TYR A 23 2.79 4.61 -10.70
C TYR A 23 2.05 3.77 -9.65
N PHE A 24 0.79 4.13 -9.42
CA PHE A 24 0.00 3.61 -8.30
C PHE A 24 -0.31 2.11 -8.42
N TRP A 25 -0.44 1.59 -9.64
CA TRP A 25 -0.70 0.17 -9.85
C TRP A 25 0.57 -0.65 -9.56
N GLU A 26 1.73 -0.19 -10.03
CA GLU A 26 3.01 -0.84 -9.80
C GLU A 26 3.39 -0.81 -8.32
N ALA A 27 3.14 0.31 -7.63
CA ALA A 27 3.31 0.41 -6.18
C ALA A 27 2.42 -0.60 -5.43
N HIS A 28 1.17 -0.79 -5.89
CA HIS A 28 0.24 -1.77 -5.34
C HIS A 28 0.79 -3.20 -5.46
N GLU A 29 1.19 -3.63 -6.65
CA GLU A 29 1.69 -4.99 -6.90
C GLU A 29 2.92 -5.32 -6.06
N VAL A 30 3.89 -4.39 -6.01
CA VAL A 30 5.13 -4.58 -5.25
C VAL A 30 4.83 -4.69 -3.75
N TRP A 31 3.93 -3.87 -3.23
CA TRP A 31 3.53 -3.91 -1.83
C TRP A 31 2.64 -5.11 -1.48
N GLU A 32 1.78 -5.58 -2.38
CA GLU A 32 0.97 -6.78 -2.16
C GLU A 32 1.86 -8.03 -1.99
N ALA A 33 2.92 -8.13 -2.79
CA ALA A 33 3.90 -9.20 -2.65
C ALA A 33 4.55 -9.20 -1.25
N VAL A 34 4.82 -8.04 -0.67
CA VAL A 34 5.33 -7.92 0.70
C VAL A 34 4.24 -8.31 1.72
N TRP A 35 3.02 -7.80 1.56
CA TRP A 35 1.89 -8.07 2.46
C TRP A 35 1.56 -9.56 2.58
N LEU A 36 1.60 -10.31 1.48
CA LEU A 36 1.34 -11.76 1.46
C LEU A 36 2.32 -12.56 2.31
N ARG A 37 3.53 -12.05 2.53
CA ARG A 37 4.60 -12.73 3.29
C ARG A 37 4.60 -12.37 4.78
N LEU A 38 3.76 -11.42 5.20
CA LEU A 38 3.69 -10.98 6.59
C LEU A 38 2.77 -11.87 7.43
N PRO A 39 3.11 -12.12 8.71
CA PRO A 39 2.26 -12.92 9.59
C PRO A 39 0.83 -12.38 9.66
N PRO A 40 -0.20 -13.25 9.68
CA PRO A 40 -1.58 -12.81 9.92
C PRO A 40 -1.69 -11.97 11.21
N ALA A 41 -2.55 -10.94 11.18
CA ALA A 41 -2.79 -10.03 12.31
C ALA A 41 -1.55 -9.29 12.86
N SER A 42 -0.43 -9.24 12.14
CA SER A 42 0.74 -8.46 12.55
C SER A 42 0.55 -6.96 12.28
N ARG A 43 1.23 -6.11 13.05
CA ARG A 43 1.20 -4.65 12.88
C ARG A 43 1.72 -4.23 11.51
N GLU A 44 2.77 -4.91 11.03
CA GLU A 44 3.37 -4.72 9.71
C GLU A 44 2.37 -5.05 8.61
N ARG A 45 1.56 -6.10 8.79
CA ARG A 45 0.55 -6.50 7.81
C ARG A 45 -0.56 -5.45 7.70
N HIS A 46 -0.99 -4.85 8.81
CA HIS A 46 -1.95 -3.74 8.79
C HIS A 46 -1.34 -2.48 8.16
N LEU A 47 -0.07 -2.15 8.47
CA LEU A 47 0.64 -1.03 7.82
C LEU A 47 0.68 -1.20 6.30
N MET A 48 1.09 -2.39 5.83
CA MET A 48 1.14 -2.69 4.39
C MET A 48 -0.23 -2.63 3.75
N GLN A 49 -1.28 -3.09 4.43
CA GLN A 49 -2.65 -3.00 3.94
C GLN A 49 -3.08 -1.53 3.75
N GLY A 50 -2.72 -0.63 4.66
CA GLY A 50 -2.95 0.81 4.51
C GLY A 50 -2.24 1.41 3.30
N LEU A 51 -0.96 1.07 3.07
CA LEU A 51 -0.21 1.54 1.90
C LEU A 51 -0.82 1.06 0.57
N ILE A 52 -1.21 -0.21 0.51
CA ILE A 52 -1.90 -0.81 -0.64
C ILE A 52 -3.24 -0.10 -0.91
N GLN A 53 -3.97 0.26 0.14
CA GLN A 53 -5.21 1.03 0.04
C GLN A 53 -4.96 2.45 -0.49
N LEU A 54 -3.91 3.13 -0.02
CA LEU A 54 -3.51 4.45 -0.54
C LEU A 54 -3.13 4.39 -2.03
N ALA A 55 -2.42 3.34 -2.46
CA ALA A 55 -2.11 3.12 -3.88
C ALA A 55 -3.41 3.00 -4.70
N ASN A 56 -4.38 2.23 -4.22
CA ASN A 56 -5.70 2.11 -4.86
C ASN A 56 -6.48 3.44 -4.90
N VAL A 57 -6.38 4.27 -3.85
CA VAL A 57 -6.95 5.63 -3.82
C VAL A 57 -6.32 6.49 -4.92
N GLY A 58 -4.99 6.48 -5.04
CA GLY A 58 -4.25 7.21 -6.08
C GLY A 58 -4.67 6.78 -7.49
N LEU A 59 -4.73 5.47 -7.74
CA LEU A 59 -5.16 4.90 -9.01
C LEU A 59 -6.60 5.34 -9.37
N LYS A 60 -7.53 5.23 -8.41
CA LYS A 60 -8.93 5.66 -8.62
C LYS A 60 -9.05 7.15 -8.88
N ARG A 61 -8.24 7.99 -8.23
CA ARG A 61 -8.19 9.43 -8.50
C ARG A 61 -7.71 9.71 -9.92
N ARG A 62 -6.65 9.05 -10.40
CA ARG A 62 -6.20 9.18 -11.80
C ARG A 62 -7.26 8.72 -12.82
N MET A 63 -8.08 7.73 -12.46
CA MET A 63 -9.20 7.27 -13.28
C MET A 63 -10.46 8.18 -13.22
N GLY A 64 -10.41 9.31 -12.49
CA GLY A 64 -11.57 10.20 -12.30
C GLY A 64 -12.64 9.66 -11.35
N ARG A 65 -12.36 8.56 -10.62
CA ARG A 65 -13.32 7.87 -9.73
C ARG A 65 -13.20 8.33 -8.26
N VAL A 66 -13.29 9.64 -8.03
CA VAL A 66 -13.02 10.27 -6.72
C VAL A 66 -13.91 9.72 -5.59
N ALA A 67 -15.20 9.50 -5.82
CA ALA A 67 -16.12 8.95 -4.80
C ALA A 67 -15.73 7.54 -4.32
N ALA A 68 -15.12 6.73 -5.18
CA ALA A 68 -14.65 5.39 -4.83
C ALA A 68 -13.31 5.41 -4.05
N ALA A 69 -12.60 6.54 -4.08
CA ALA A 69 -11.37 6.77 -3.33
C ALA A 69 -11.68 7.15 -1.88
N SER A 70 -12.68 8.01 -1.65
CA SER A 70 -13.10 8.42 -0.29
C SER A 70 -13.56 7.23 0.57
N ARG A 71 -14.26 6.25 -0.01
CA ARG A 71 -14.70 5.04 0.72
C ARG A 71 -13.57 4.13 1.19
N ILE A 72 -12.40 4.18 0.54
CA ILE A 72 -11.23 3.42 0.96
C ILE A 72 -10.60 4.09 2.18
N LEU A 73 -10.47 5.43 2.17
CA LEU A 73 -9.91 6.18 3.30
C LEU A 73 -10.73 5.97 4.58
N THR A 74 -12.06 5.91 4.51
CA THR A 74 -12.91 5.64 5.68
C THR A 74 -12.73 4.24 6.29
N ARG A 75 -12.16 3.27 5.57
CA ARG A 75 -11.85 1.92 6.09
C ARG A 75 -10.45 1.79 6.69
N ALA A 76 -9.59 2.77 6.47
CA ALA A 76 -8.23 2.78 7.02
C ALA A 76 -8.17 3.33 8.46
N ASP A 77 -9.23 4.03 8.90
CA ASP A 77 -9.32 4.72 10.20
C ASP A 77 -10.03 3.91 11.31
N SER A 78 -10.40 2.64 11.06
CA SER A 78 -11.19 1.79 11.99
C SER A 78 -10.48 0.52 12.40
#